data_AF-A0A9K3NQD4-F1
#
_entry.id   AF-A0A9K3NQD4-F1
#
_cell.length_a   1.000
_cell.length_b   1.000
_cell.length_c   1.000
_cell.angle_alpha   90.00
_cell.angle_beta   90.00
_cell.angle_gamma   90.00
#
_symmetry.space_group_name_H-M   'P 1'
#
loop_
_entity.id
_entity.type
_entity.pdbx_description
1 polymer ?
#
loop_
_entity_poly.entity_id
_entity_poly.type
_entity_poly.pdbx_seq_one_letter_code
_entity_poly.pdbx_strand_id
1 'polypeptide(L)' 'METANESFEKVASFGLSPNMIKYLMVDYHMSYARGTNVVLNWTAATNFLPFFGAFLSDSYIGRFLTIFLGSIFSLMV' A
#
# COMPACT_ATOMS: atom_id res chain seq x y z
N MET A 1 -14.36 -12.10 17.06
CA MET A 1 -13.92 -10.72 16.73
C MET A 1 -13.06 -10.69 15.48
N GLU A 2 -12.21 -11.69 15.24
CA GLU A 2 -11.34 -11.81 14.05
C GLU A 2 -12.09 -11.80 12.70
N THR A 3 -13.22 -12.52 12.62
CA THR A 3 -14.08 -12.59 11.43
C THR A 3 -14.74 -11.26 11.07
N ALA A 4 -15.03 -10.41 12.06
CA ALA A 4 -15.55 -9.07 11.83
C ALA A 4 -14.45 -8.18 11.22
N ASN A 5 -13.21 -8.25 11.73
CA ASN A 5 -12.11 -7.45 11.20
C ASN A 5 -11.78 -7.80 9.74
N GLU A 6 -11.68 -9.10 9.42
CA GLU A 6 -11.43 -9.54 8.03
C GLU A 6 -12.56 -9.13 7.07
N SER A 7 -13.82 -9.18 7.53
CA SER A 7 -14.94 -8.78 6.69
C SER A 7 -14.97 -7.26 6.48
N PHE A 8 -14.66 -6.46 7.50
CA PHE A 8 -14.50 -5.01 7.34
C PHE A 8 -13.35 -4.63 6.41
N GLU A 9 -12.21 -5.30 6.50
CA GLU A 9 -11.06 -5.06 5.65
C GLU A 9 -11.38 -5.37 4.16
N LYS A 10 -12.08 -6.48 3.91
CA LYS A 10 -12.58 -6.82 2.57
C LYS A 10 -13.59 -5.80 2.07
N VAL A 11 -14.58 -5.42 2.88
CA VAL A 11 -15.62 -4.44 2.50
C VAL A 11 -15.01 -3.07 2.18
N ALA A 12 -14.05 -2.60 2.99
CA ALA A 12 -13.33 -1.36 2.72
C ALA A 12 -12.57 -1.43 1.38
N SER A 13 -11.91 -2.56 1.10
CA SER A 13 -11.17 -2.79 -0.15
C SER A 13 -12.08 -2.83 -1.38
N PHE A 14 -13.25 -3.49 -1.28
CA PHE A 14 -14.24 -3.54 -2.35
C PHE A 14 -14.91 -2.19 -2.62
N GLY A 15 -15.14 -1.38 -1.57
CA GLY A 15 -15.72 -0.04 -1.70
C GLY A 15 -14.76 1.00 -2.24
N LEU A 16 -13.46 0.90 -1.93
CA LEU A 16 -12.44 1.88 -2.31
C LEU A 16 -12.18 1.88 -3.84
N SER A 17 -12.10 0.69 -4.44
CA SER A 17 -11.76 0.54 -5.87
C SER A 17 -12.69 1.31 -6.82
N PRO A 18 -14.03 1.13 -6.79
CA PRO A 18 -14.94 1.88 -7.67
C PRO A 18 -15.01 3.37 -7.30
N ASN A 19 -14.81 3.73 -6.03
CA ASN A 19 -14.87 5.12 -5.58
C ASN A 19 -13.67 5.93 -6.11
N MET A 20 -12.49 5.31 -6.17
CA MET A 20 -11.29 5.93 -6.73
C MET A 20 -11.44 6.23 -8.24
N ILE A 21 -11.97 5.27 -9.01
CA ILE A 21 -12.24 5.47 -10.46
C ILE A 21 -13.26 6.61 -10.65
N LYS A 22 -14.32 6.61 -9.85
CA LYS A 22 -15.35 7.67 -9.89
C LYS A 22 -14.73 9.04 -9.58
N TYR A 23 -13.90 9.16 -8.56
CA TYR A 23 -13.24 10.40 -8.18
C TYR A 23 -12.32 10.93 -9.29
N LEU A 24 -11.52 10.05 -9.91
CA LEU A 24 -10.65 10.41 -11.04
C LEU A 24 -11.45 10.88 -12.27
N MET A 25 -12.63 10.30 -12.52
CA MET A 25 -13.48 10.70 -13.65
C MET A 25 -14.30 11.97 -13.38
N VAL A 26 -14.87 12.10 -12.17
CA VAL A 26 -15.84 13.16 -11.83
C VAL A 26 -15.15 14.42 -11.32
N ASP A 27 -14.28 14.31 -10.31
CA ASP A 27 -13.64 15.47 -9.70
C ASP A 27 -12.41 15.92 -10.51
N TYR A 28 -11.60 14.96 -10.96
CA TYR A 28 -10.36 15.26 -11.68
C TYR A 28 -10.56 15.53 -13.18
N HIS A 29 -11.79 15.43 -13.69
CA HIS A 29 -12.18 15.67 -15.10
C HIS A 29 -11.25 14.95 -16.11
N MET A 30 -10.78 13.76 -15.75
CA MET A 30 -9.78 13.04 -16.52
C MET A 30 -10.48 12.26 -17.65
N SER A 31 -9.96 12.34 -18.88
CA SER A 31 -10.48 11.56 -20.01
C SER A 31 -10.49 10.06 -19.66
N TYR A 32 -11.54 9.33 -20.06
CA TYR A 32 -11.74 7.90 -19.73
C TYR A 32 -10.49 7.04 -19.96
N ALA A 33 -9.77 7.29 -21.07
CA ALA A 33 -8.52 6.61 -21.39
C ALA A 33 -7.41 6.93 -20.36
N ARG A 34 -7.27 8.18 -19.94
CA ARG A 34 -6.28 8.61 -18.93
C ARG A 34 -6.63 8.12 -17.53
N GLY A 35 -7.90 8.18 -17.13
CA GLY A 35 -8.35 7.65 -15.82
C GLY A 35 -8.10 6.16 -15.69
N THR A 36 -8.42 5.39 -16.74
CA THR A 36 -8.15 3.94 -16.78
C THR A 36 -6.65 3.64 -16.67
N ASN A 37 -5.81 4.38 -17.39
CA ASN A 37 -4.35 4.21 -17.31
C ASN A 37 -3.80 4.48 -15.90
N VAL A 38 -4.31 5.48 -15.18
CA VAL A 38 -3.90 5.78 -13.80
C VAL A 38 -4.32 4.65 -12.85
N VAL A 39 -5.54 4.15 -12.98
CA VAL A 39 -6.05 3.05 -12.15
C VAL A 39 -5.30 1.75 -12.42
N LEU A 40 -4.96 1.49 -13.68
CA LEU A 40 -4.10 0.36 -14.07
C LEU A 40 -2.69 0.50 -13.48
N ASN A 41 -2.08 1.69 -13.56
CA ASN A 41 -0.77 1.94 -12.98
C ASN A 41 -0.78 1.81 -11.45
N TRP A 42 -1.83 2.31 -10.79
CA TRP A 42 -2.04 2.12 -9.36
C TRP A 42 -2.15 0.64 -8.98
N THR A 43 -2.95 -0.11 -9.73
CA THR A 43 -3.12 -1.56 -9.52
C THR A 43 -1.81 -2.31 -9.77
N ALA A 44 -1.07 -1.97 -10.81
CA ALA A 44 0.25 -2.55 -11.05
C ALA A 44 1.19 -2.24 -9.87
N ALA A 45 1.26 -0.98 -9.43
CA ALA A 45 2.09 -0.56 -8.31
C ALA A 45 1.73 -1.30 -7.01
N THR A 46 0.45 -1.45 -6.66
CA THR A 46 0.03 -2.17 -5.45
C THR A 46 0.33 -3.67 -5.51
N ASN A 47 0.35 -4.29 -6.71
CA ASN A 47 0.80 -5.67 -6.87
C ASN A 47 2.33 -5.82 -6.80
N PHE A 48 3.09 -4.83 -7.27
CA PHE A 48 4.56 -4.83 -7.17
C PHE A 48 5.07 -4.42 -5.78
N LEU A 49 4.30 -3.63 -5.04
CA LEU A 49 4.66 -3.13 -3.71
C LEU A 49 5.03 -4.25 -2.71
N PRO A 50 4.28 -5.36 -2.57
CA PRO A 50 4.68 -6.46 -1.70
C PRO A 50 5.94 -7.19 -2.19
N PHE A 51 6.21 -7.25 -3.49
CA PHE A 51 7.47 -7.81 -4.01
C PHE A 51 8.66 -6.92 -3.63
N PHE A 52 8.55 -5.61 -3.84
CA PHE A 52 9.55 -4.65 -3.39
C PHE A 52 9.69 -4.62 -1.87
N GLY A 53 8.57 -4.70 -1.14
CA GLY A 53 8.53 -4.75 0.32
C GLY A 53 9.17 -6.01 0.87
N ALA A 54 8.95 -7.17 0.25
CA ALA A 54 9.61 -8.43 0.60
C ALA A 54 11.10 -8.38 0.27
N PHE A 55 11.50 -7.87 -0.90
CA PHE A 55 12.91 -7.70 -1.25
C PHE A 55 13.65 -6.72 -0.33
N LEU A 56 12.99 -5.61 0.02
CA LEU A 56 13.51 -4.63 0.97
C LEU A 56 13.56 -5.22 2.37
N SER A 57 12.56 -5.98 2.79
CA SER A 57 12.56 -6.73 4.05
C SER A 57 13.72 -7.72 4.09
N ASP A 58 13.89 -8.56 3.07
CA ASP A 58 14.97 -9.54 3.02
C ASP A 58 16.36 -8.88 2.99
N SER A 59 16.48 -7.70 2.38
CA SER A 59 17.74 -6.94 2.31
C SER A 59 18.02 -6.07 3.56
N TYR A 60 16.99 -5.56 4.26
CA TYR A 60 17.14 -4.60 5.38
C TYR A 60 16.79 -5.18 6.76
N ILE A 61 15.82 -6.08 6.90
CA ILE A 61 15.30 -6.53 8.20
C ILE A 61 16.25 -7.47 8.95
N GLY A 62 17.20 -8.14 8.28
CA GLY A 62 18.14 -9.05 8.97
C GLY A 62 19.22 -8.35 9.81
N ARG A 63 19.69 -7.15 9.41
CA ARG A 63 20.84 -6.47 10.03
C ARG A 63 20.57 -5.00 10.37
N PHE A 64 19.76 -4.31 9.57
CA PHE A 64 19.52 -2.89 9.76
C PHE A 64 18.61 -2.62 10.97
N LEU A 65 17.58 -3.45 11.21
CA LEU A 65 16.73 -3.33 12.40
C LEU A 65 17.50 -3.54 13.71
N THR A 66 18.38 -4.54 13.77
CA THR A 66 19.21 -4.81 14.97
C THR A 66 20.17 -3.66 15.25
N ILE A 67 20.81 -3.09 14.22
CA ILE A 67 21.70 -1.93 14.37
C ILE A 67 20.91 -0.66 14.69
N PHE A 68 19.74 -0.45 14.09
CA PHE A 68 18.88 0.70 14.33
C PHE A 68 18.31 0.69 15.76
N LEU A 69 17.76 -0.44 16.20
CA LEU A 69 17.33 -0.63 17.59
C LEU A 69 18.53 -0.47 18.54
N GLY A 70 19.67 -1.11 18.26
CA GLY A 70 20.89 -0.94 19.05
C GLY A 70 21.34 0.52 19.14
N SER A 71 21.23 1.29 18.05
CA SER A 71 21.59 2.72 18.01
C SER A 71 20.59 3.57 18.79
N ILE A 72 19.28 3.29 18.68
CA ILE A 72 18.25 3.98 19.47
C ILE A 72 18.44 3.70 20.96
N PHE A 73 18.62 2.44 21.34
CA PHE A 73 18.86 2.05 22.72
C PHE A 73 20.15 2.69 23.27
N SER A 74 21.23 2.73 22.49
CA SER A 74 22.49 3.37 22.89
C SER A 74 22.41 4.90 22.98
N LEU A 75 21.46 5.54 22.30
CA LEU A 75 21.26 6.99 22.35
C LEU A 75 20.27 7.42 23.45
N MET A 76 19.42 6.49 23.91
CA MET A 76 18.48 6.70 25.00
C MET A 76 19.06 6.37 26.39
N VAL A 77 20.18 5.65 26.45
CA VAL A 77 20.99 5.43 27.67
C VAL A 77 22.08 6.49 27.79
#